data_AF-A0A519RSL3-F1
#
_entry.id   AF-A0A519RSL3-F1
#
_cell.length_a   1.000
_cell.length_b   1.000
_cell.length_c   1.000
_cell.angle_alpha   90.00
_cell.angle_beta   90.00
_cell.angle_gamma   90.00
#
_symmetry.space_group_name_H-M   'P 1'
#
loop_
_entity.id
_entity.type
_entity.pdbx_description
1 polymer ?
#
loop_
_entity_poly.entity_id
_entity_poly.type
_entity_poly.pdbx_seq_one_letter_code
_entity_poly.pdbx_strand_id
1 'polypeptide(L)'
;NNQGEEITKYFIEENNLVVDLESFNNEICSSAYVQAVTDCKMIVFSRKDWLELLQTIVGWDTIVNKITTRALMQKVERRSPLVSEDATTRYQKFLEIYPTVVNRIPLSYIASYLGVTQSSLSRIRKNIR
;
A
#
# COMPACT_ATOMS: atom_id res chain seq x y z
N ASN A 1 -5.52 -4.89 -15.13
CA ASN A 1 -4.59 -4.77 -16.27
C ASN A 1 -5.42 -4.77 -17.56
N ASN A 2 -4.80 -4.71 -18.75
CA ASN A 2 -5.53 -4.76 -20.03
C ASN A 2 -6.25 -6.10 -20.29
N GLN A 3 -6.14 -7.06 -19.37
CA GLN A 3 -6.74 -8.40 -19.41
C GLN A 3 -7.86 -8.55 -18.35
N GLY A 4 -8.23 -7.48 -17.65
CA GLY A 4 -9.26 -7.50 -16.61
C GLY A 4 -8.81 -8.04 -15.25
N GLU A 5 -7.54 -8.40 -15.08
CA GLU A 5 -7.02 -8.89 -13.80
C GLU A 5 -6.61 -7.73 -12.87
N GLU A 6 -6.94 -7.87 -11.60
CA GLU A 6 -6.54 -6.92 -10.56
C GLU A 6 -5.07 -7.13 -10.17
N ILE A 7 -4.30 -6.04 -10.20
CA ILE A 7 -2.90 -6.03 -9.77
C ILE A 7 -2.80 -5.29 -8.45
N THR A 8 -2.35 -5.99 -7.41
CA THR A 8 -2.14 -5.40 -6.09
C THR A 8 -0.87 -4.56 -6.09
N LYS A 9 -0.99 -3.24 -5.97
CA LYS A 9 0.17 -2.33 -5.99
C LYS A 9 0.96 -2.33 -4.69
N TYR A 10 0.28 -2.27 -3.54
CA TYR A 10 0.87 -2.28 -2.20
C TYR A 10 -0.23 -2.46 -1.15
N PHE A 11 0.17 -2.69 0.09
CA PHE A 11 -0.73 -2.78 1.24
C PHE A 11 -0.57 -1.56 2.15
N ILE A 12 -1.64 -1.25 2.87
CA ILE A 12 -1.71 -0.13 3.81
C ILE A 12 -2.11 -0.71 5.16
N GLU A 13 -1.21 -0.58 6.13
CA GLU A 13 -1.44 -1.03 7.51
C GLU A 13 -2.17 0.05 8.32
N GLU A 14 -2.67 -0.37 9.48
CA GLU A 14 -3.25 0.51 10.50
C GLU A 14 -2.35 1.73 10.77
N ASN A 15 -2.97 2.87 11.11
CA ASN A 15 -2.28 4.14 11.41
C ASN A 15 -1.48 4.77 10.24
N ASN A 16 -1.79 4.40 8.99
CA ASN A 16 -1.25 5.06 7.80
C ASN A 16 -2.35 5.82 7.04
N LEU A 17 -1.96 6.90 6.36
CA LEU A 17 -2.85 7.61 5.44
C LEU A 17 -2.84 6.94 4.07
N VAL A 18 -4.01 6.98 3.41
CA VAL A 18 -4.17 6.58 2.01
C VAL A 18 -4.72 7.77 1.23
N VAL A 19 -4.05 8.10 0.13
CA VAL A 19 -4.50 9.12 -0.82
C VAL A 19 -3.86 8.86 -2.17
N ASP A 20 -4.64 8.99 -3.23
CA ASP A 20 -4.10 9.20 -4.57
C ASP A 20 -3.75 10.68 -4.71
N LEU A 21 -2.47 11.01 -4.52
CA LEU A 21 -1.99 12.40 -4.53
C LEU A 21 -2.21 13.09 -5.88
N GLU A 22 -2.16 12.35 -6.98
CA GLU A 22 -2.36 12.93 -8.31
C GLU A 22 -3.83 13.32 -8.50
N SER A 23 -4.73 12.37 -8.22
CA SER A 23 -6.18 12.61 -8.21
C SER A 23 -6.57 13.73 -7.25
N PHE A 24 -6.05 13.70 -6.03
CA PHE A 24 -6.37 14.68 -4.99
C PHE A 24 -5.92 16.11 -5.33
N ASN A 25 -4.70 16.27 -5.86
CA ASN A 25 -4.17 17.60 -6.16
C ASN A 25 -4.73 18.18 -7.46
N ASN A 26 -4.90 17.35 -8.49
CA ASN A 26 -5.34 17.80 -9.82
C ASN A 26 -6.86 17.75 -9.99
N GLU A 27 -7.60 17.26 -8.99
CA GLU A 27 -9.07 17.15 -9.02
C GLU A 27 -9.57 16.28 -10.18
N ILE A 28 -8.82 15.21 -10.47
CA ILE A 28 -9.16 14.21 -11.49
C ILE A 28 -9.58 12.89 -10.84
N CYS A 29 -10.25 12.02 -11.60
CA CYS A 29 -10.61 10.69 -11.12
C CYS A 29 -9.34 9.85 -10.83
N SER A 30 -9.37 9.05 -9.76
CA SER A 30 -8.26 8.14 -9.46
C SER A 30 -8.15 7.04 -10.50
N SER A 31 -6.92 6.71 -10.86
CA SER A 31 -6.60 5.60 -11.77
C SER A 31 -6.49 4.25 -11.05
N ALA A 32 -6.70 4.22 -9.72
CA ALA A 32 -6.55 3.04 -8.90
C ALA A 32 -7.72 2.89 -7.93
N TYR A 33 -7.95 1.65 -7.50
CA TYR A 33 -8.94 1.34 -6.47
C TYR A 33 -8.25 1.18 -5.12
N VAL A 34 -8.97 1.56 -4.06
CA VAL A 34 -8.62 1.24 -2.68
C VAL A 34 -9.71 0.32 -2.16
N GLN A 35 -9.30 -0.81 -1.58
CA GLN A 35 -10.20 -1.82 -1.05
C GLN A 35 -9.80 -2.20 0.37
N ALA A 36 -10.78 -2.25 1.26
CA ALA A 36 -10.61 -2.86 2.56
C ALA A 36 -10.52 -4.38 2.39
N VAL A 37 -9.34 -4.95 2.70
CA VAL A 37 -9.08 -6.40 2.63
C VAL A 37 -9.46 -7.14 3.91
N THR A 38 -9.70 -6.39 4.98
CA THR A 38 -10.21 -6.84 6.28
C THR A 38 -11.21 -5.80 6.78
N ASP A 39 -12.01 -6.16 7.78
CA ASP A 39 -12.80 -5.15 8.52
C ASP A 39 -11.88 -4.06 9.05
N CYS A 40 -12.24 -2.80 8.79
CA CYS A 40 -11.44 -1.65 9.18
C CYS A 40 -12.33 -0.46 9.51
N LYS A 41 -11.77 0.47 10.29
CA LYS A 41 -12.35 1.80 10.51
C LYS A 41 -11.40 2.84 9.94
N MET A 42 -11.97 3.85 9.29
CA MET A 42 -11.20 4.91 8.65
C MET A 42 -11.73 6.26 9.09
N ILE A 43 -10.82 7.22 9.24
CA ILE A 43 -11.15 8.63 9.28
C ILE A 43 -11.00 9.15 7.85
N VAL A 44 -12.05 9.79 7.34
CA VAL A 44 -12.10 10.26 5.95
C VAL A 44 -12.29 11.77 5.96
N PHE A 45 -11.49 12.45 5.16
CA PHE A 45 -11.59 13.88 4.91
C PHE A 45 -11.92 14.09 3.44
N SER A 46 -12.87 14.97 3.13
CA SER A 46 -12.94 15.49 1.76
C SER A 46 -11.74 16.39 1.50
N ARG A 47 -11.45 16.67 0.22
CA ARG A 47 -10.40 17.65 -0.13
C ARG A 47 -10.67 19.02 0.50
N LYS A 48 -11.92 19.45 0.52
CA LYS A 48 -12.33 20.72 1.14
C LYS A 48 -11.96 20.73 2.63
N ASP A 49 -12.33 19.69 3.36
CA ASP A 49 -12.04 19.59 4.79
C ASP A 49 -10.54 19.55 5.04
N TRP A 50 -9.79 18.83 4.21
CA TRP A 50 -8.33 18.79 4.31
C TRP A 50 -7.66 20.15 4.11
N LEU A 51 -8.14 20.94 3.14
CA LEU A 51 -7.66 22.30 2.90
C LEU A 51 -8.04 23.25 4.04
N GLU A 52 -9.23 23.08 4.63
CA GLU A 52 -9.64 23.83 5.81
C GLU A 52 -8.70 23.53 6.99
N LEU A 53 -8.38 22.26 7.26
CA LEU A 53 -7.44 21.88 8.32
C LEU A 53 -6.06 22.54 8.13
N LEU A 54 -5.58 22.66 6.90
CA LEU A 54 -4.33 23.37 6.57
C LEU A 54 -4.36 24.87 6.91
N GLN A 55 -5.54 25.48 6.89
CA GLN A 55 -5.72 26.91 7.20
C GLN A 55 -6.02 27.15 8.68
N THR A 56 -6.71 26.22 9.34
CA THR A 56 -7.22 26.42 10.71
C THR A 56 -6.31 25.88 11.80
N ILE A 57 -5.54 24.81 11.53
CA ILE A 57 -4.69 24.17 12.53
C ILE A 57 -3.24 24.66 12.35
N VAL A 58 -2.75 25.43 13.33
CA VAL A 58 -1.36 25.90 13.36
C VAL A 58 -0.41 24.70 13.40
N GLY A 59 0.54 24.65 12.45
CA GLY A 59 1.54 23.58 12.34
C GLY A 59 1.05 22.31 11.62
N TRP A 60 -0.16 22.32 11.06
CA TRP A 60 -0.68 21.18 10.29
C TRP A 60 0.17 20.87 9.06
N ASP A 61 0.67 21.89 8.37
CA ASP A 61 1.63 21.77 7.26
C ASP A 61 2.87 20.95 7.64
N THR A 62 3.41 21.16 8.84
CA THR A 62 4.57 20.42 9.36
C THR A 62 4.22 18.96 9.62
N ILE A 63 3.01 18.69 10.15
CA ILE A 63 2.51 17.33 10.37
C ILE A 63 2.34 16.62 9.02
N VAL A 64 1.69 17.26 8.05
CA VAL A 64 1.49 16.74 6.70
C VAL A 64 2.82 16.46 6.01
N ASN A 65 3.81 17.35 6.15
CA ASN A 65 5.14 17.16 5.60
C ASN A 65 5.82 15.91 6.19
N LYS A 66 5.76 15.72 7.51
CA LYS A 66 6.31 14.52 8.17
C LYS A 66 5.63 13.24 7.68
N ILE A 67 4.31 13.25 7.57
CA ILE A 67 3.55 12.08 7.07
C ILE A 67 3.93 11.77 5.62
N THR A 68 3.96 12.79 4.76
CA THR A 68 4.28 12.64 3.33
C THR A 68 5.72 12.18 3.14
N THR A 69 6.67 12.74 3.88
CA THR A 69 8.08 12.32 3.84
C THR A 69 8.25 10.86 4.26
N ARG A 70 7.62 10.44 5.36
CA ARG A 70 7.62 9.03 5.78
C ARG A 70 7.04 8.11 4.71
N ALA A 71 5.90 8.49 4.13
CA ALA A 71 5.25 7.71 3.07
C ALA A 71 6.12 7.61 1.81
N LEU A 72 6.83 8.68 1.43
CA LEU A 72 7.76 8.68 0.31
C LEU A 72 8.97 7.77 0.58
N MET A 73 9.58 7.84 1.76
CA MET A 73 10.68 6.95 2.15
C MET A 73 10.26 5.47 2.06
N GLN A 74 9.10 5.12 2.61
CA GLN A 74 8.54 3.76 2.51
C GLN A 74 8.29 3.35 1.05
N LYS A 75 7.78 4.26 0.21
CA LYS A 75 7.57 3.99 -1.22
C LYS A 75 8.87 3.73 -1.97
N VAL A 76 9.96 4.43 -1.62
CA VAL A 76 11.29 4.25 -2.23
C VAL A 76 11.89 2.91 -1.80
N GLU A 77 11.85 2.61 -0.50
CA GLU A 77 12.36 1.36 0.07
C GLU A 77 11.68 0.12 -0.54
N ARG A 78 10.37 0.20 -0.78
CA ARG A 78 9.59 -0.88 -1.42
C ARG A 78 9.94 -1.08 -2.90
N ARG A 79 10.41 -0.05 -3.62
CA ARG A 79 10.66 -0.11 -5.07
C ARG A 79 12.01 -0.72 -5.42
N SER A 80 12.98 -0.55 -4.52
CA SER A 80 14.39 -1.01 -4.68
C SER A 80 14.58 -2.52 -4.94
N PRO A 81 13.81 -3.46 -4.35
CA PRO A 81 14.08 -4.90 -4.47
C PRO A 81 13.30 -5.66 -5.56
N LEU A 82 12.19 -5.10 -6.08
CA LEU A 82 11.20 -5.87 -6.86
C LEU A 82 11.70 -6.34 -8.24
N VAL A 83 12.77 -5.74 -8.79
CA VAL A 83 13.20 -5.97 -10.19
C VAL A 83 14.30 -7.04 -10.32
N SER A 84 15.14 -7.25 -9.29
CA SER A 84 16.32 -8.15 -9.39
C SER A 84 16.22 -9.43 -8.55
N GLU A 85 15.18 -9.58 -7.73
CA GLU A 85 15.10 -10.65 -6.73
C GLU A 85 14.15 -11.78 -7.15
N ASP A 86 14.50 -13.01 -6.75
CA ASP A 86 13.65 -14.18 -6.94
C ASP A 86 12.41 -14.13 -6.02
N ALA A 87 11.40 -14.92 -6.37
CA ALA A 87 10.11 -14.91 -5.68
C ALA A 87 10.18 -15.27 -4.19
N THR A 88 11.15 -16.09 -3.76
CA THR A 88 11.34 -16.46 -2.35
C THR A 88 11.87 -15.28 -1.56
N THR A 89 12.91 -14.63 -2.08
CA THR A 89 13.49 -13.42 -1.50
C THR A 89 12.44 -12.30 -1.39
N ARG A 90 11.64 -12.09 -2.44
CA ARG A 90 10.55 -11.11 -2.41
C ARG A 90 9.48 -11.43 -1.36
N TYR A 91 9.15 -12.72 -1.16
CA TYR A 91 8.22 -13.12 -0.10
C TYR A 91 8.80 -12.93 1.30
N GLN A 92 10.08 -13.24 1.53
CA GLN A 92 10.73 -12.99 2.82
C GLN A 92 10.72 -11.49 3.17
N LYS A 93 11.08 -10.63 2.22
CA LYS A 93 10.97 -9.17 2.41
C LYS A 93 9.55 -8.71 2.66
N PHE A 94 8.57 -9.31 1.98
CA PHE A 94 7.17 -9.03 2.25
C PHE A 94 6.80 -9.32 3.72
N LEU A 95 7.31 -10.41 4.30
CA LEU A 95 7.11 -10.74 5.72
C LEU A 95 7.75 -9.72 6.67
N GLU A 96 8.92 -9.17 6.29
CA GLU A 96 9.61 -8.14 7.06
C GLU A 96 8.90 -6.78 6.99
N ILE A 97 8.42 -6.40 5.79
CA ILE A 97 7.75 -5.12 5.55
C ILE A 97 6.33 -5.12 6.12
N TYR A 98 5.62 -6.25 6.05
CA TYR A 98 4.22 -6.38 6.48
C TYR A 98 4.02 -7.55 7.44
N PRO A 99 4.69 -7.55 8.61
CA PRO A 99 4.67 -8.68 9.54
C PRO A 99 3.27 -8.98 10.08
N THR A 100 2.40 -7.96 10.15
CA THR A 100 1.04 -8.10 10.68
C THR A 100 0.01 -8.48 9.61
N VAL A 101 0.27 -8.17 8.34
CA VAL A 101 -0.68 -8.31 7.23
C VAL A 101 -0.73 -9.74 6.70
N VAL A 102 0.41 -10.43 6.63
CA VAL A 102 0.54 -11.73 5.95
C VAL A 102 -0.49 -12.79 6.37
N ASN A 103 -0.90 -12.78 7.64
CA ASN A 103 -1.86 -13.75 8.19
C ASN A 103 -3.31 -13.28 8.14
N ARG A 104 -3.56 -12.03 7.73
CA ARG A 104 -4.90 -11.40 7.77
C ARG A 104 -5.54 -11.29 6.39
N ILE A 105 -4.77 -11.41 5.32
CA ILE A 105 -5.25 -11.15 3.96
C ILE A 105 -5.26 -12.41 3.07
N PRO A 106 -6.15 -12.46 2.06
CA PRO A 106 -6.16 -13.54 1.08
C PRO A 106 -4.82 -13.68 0.34
N LEU A 107 -4.41 -14.94 0.14
CA LEU A 107 -3.13 -15.27 -0.49
C LEU A 107 -3.03 -14.79 -1.94
N SER A 108 -4.16 -14.63 -2.63
CA SER A 108 -4.24 -14.10 -4.00
C SER A 108 -3.69 -12.68 -4.11
N TYR A 109 -3.97 -11.80 -3.15
CA TYR A 109 -3.45 -10.43 -3.14
C TYR A 109 -1.94 -10.40 -2.90
N ILE A 110 -1.42 -11.27 -2.03
CA ILE A 110 0.02 -11.40 -1.80
C ILE A 110 0.70 -11.91 -3.07
N ALA A 111 0.13 -12.93 -3.73
CA ALA A 111 0.66 -13.48 -4.97
C ALA A 111 0.70 -12.43 -6.08
N SER A 112 -0.38 -11.66 -6.24
CA SER A 112 -0.50 -10.52 -7.17
C SER A 112 0.57 -9.45 -6.89
N TYR A 113 0.77 -9.05 -5.62
CA TYR A 113 1.80 -8.10 -5.21
C TYR A 113 3.23 -8.59 -5.53
N LEU A 114 3.48 -9.88 -5.34
CA LEU A 114 4.79 -10.49 -5.60
C LEU A 114 5.03 -10.86 -7.07
N GLY A 115 4.04 -10.66 -7.94
CA GLY A 115 4.10 -11.02 -9.36
C GLY A 115 4.24 -12.53 -9.59
N VAL A 116 3.58 -13.35 -8.77
CA VAL A 116 3.58 -14.82 -8.89
C VAL A 116 2.15 -15.36 -8.84
N THR A 117 1.96 -16.61 -9.27
CA THR A 117 0.67 -17.29 -9.08
C THR A 117 0.47 -17.68 -7.61
N GLN A 118 -0.80 -17.79 -7.19
CA GLN A 118 -1.15 -18.25 -5.84
C GLN A 118 -0.61 -19.66 -5.54
N SER A 119 -0.54 -20.53 -6.56
CA SER A 119 0.05 -21.87 -6.45
C SER A 119 1.56 -21.83 -6.23
N SER A 120 2.28 -20.96 -6.95
CA SER A 120 3.72 -20.74 -6.74
C SER A 120 4.00 -20.21 -5.34
N LEU A 121 3.23 -19.22 -4.88
CA LEU A 121 3.36 -18.69 -3.52
C LEU A 121 3.10 -19.76 -2.44
N SER A 122 2.12 -20.63 -2.66
CA SER A 122 1.85 -21.75 -1.74
C SER A 122 3.04 -22.70 -1.62
N ARG A 123 3.75 -22.98 -2.72
CA ARG A 123 4.99 -23.79 -2.70
C ARG A 123 6.12 -23.09 -1.95
N ILE A 124 6.34 -21.80 -2.21
CA ILE A 124 7.35 -20.99 -1.51
C ILE A 124 7.13 -21.03 0.01
N ARG A 125 5.88 -20.83 0.45
CA ARG A 125 5.51 -20.88 1.89
C ARG A 125 5.79 -22.22 2.54
N LYS A 126 5.65 -23.33 1.80
CA LYS A 126 5.92 -24.68 2.31
C LYS A 126 7.42 -24.92 2.49
N ASN A 127 8.27 -24.34 1.64
CA ASN A 127 9.73 -24.56 1.67
C ASN A 127 10.47 -23.69 2.71
N ILE A 128 9.82 -22.65 3.22
CA ILE A 128 10.38 -21.76 4.26
C ILE A 128 10.00 -22.23 5.68
N ARG A 129 9.01 -23.14 5.79
CA ARG A 129 8.65 -23.83 7.04
C ARG A 129 9.55 -25.03 7.25
#